data_AF-A0A378J264-F1
#
_entry.id   AF-A0A378J264-F1
#
_cell.length_a   1.000
_cell.length_b   1.000
_cell.length_c   1.000
_cell.angle_alpha   90.00
_cell.angle_beta   90.00
_cell.angle_gamma   90.00
#
_symmetry.space_group_name_H-M   'P 1'
#
loop_
_entity.id
_entity.type
_entity.pdbx_description
1 polymer ?
#
loop_
_entity_poly.entity_id
_entity_poly.type
_entity_poly.pdbx_seq_one_letter_code
_entity_poly.pdbx_strand_id
1 'polypeptide(L)'
;MLEFAADNKTAKNLSRRYRDKKLRRIYQGIYTDDLTTSIENIVLQEWMKIIPYIVSQGILGYSSALVLKPVRFDSKSSIVFVVSTYEKTINLPGLVIKVYQGEPDKFFEQITPNLARSNLPRSLLENLTTVRGASYIGTKTVGIEGIEKILSKELHLRGEEKLNAIRDEARIIAQELNFNKEYEKLTKIISALLSTHHDKNTLVSPYAKAIAQNKPYDDYRVQLFDELIIYFKKCEFIFRQCQYEKNSFKNLSFYESYFSNFIEGTEFLIDEAEDIVFKGEEINNRHADSHDVLSNFTITNDLYEMSITPRTPKELIEILQRRHSILMKERPEKRPGEFKIEQNKAGNTYFVSPKESLGTLYQGFERYNILNPGFERALFMHFLISEVHPFDDGNGRLSRIMMNAELVSHEDYKIIIPTVHRDNYLNGLRLASRDKNFKTYVKVMDQAQAYTASINWKDYGEARDKIESDHANSTADEGIPLFNRILRTLKLSDIAS
;
A
#
# COMPACT_ATOMS: atom_id res chain seq x y z
N MET A 1 4.17 -31.47 10.33
CA MET A 1 4.55 -30.97 11.67
C MET A 1 6.02 -31.22 11.95
N LEU A 2 6.67 -30.30 12.67
CA LEU A 2 8.05 -30.49 13.10
C LEU A 2 8.13 -31.38 14.34
N GLU A 3 9.12 -32.27 14.35
CA GLU A 3 9.45 -33.14 15.48
C GLU A 3 10.88 -32.91 15.93
N PHE A 4 11.04 -32.63 17.23
CA PHE A 4 12.32 -32.31 17.86
C PHE A 4 12.77 -33.44 18.79
N ALA A 5 14.04 -33.80 18.72
CA ALA A 5 14.64 -34.75 19.66
C ALA A 5 14.91 -34.05 21.00
N ALA A 6 14.08 -34.30 22.00
CA ALA A 6 14.22 -33.71 23.34
C ALA A 6 15.20 -34.49 24.23
N ASP A 7 15.37 -35.79 23.98
CA ASP A 7 16.21 -36.69 24.76
C ASP A 7 16.76 -37.84 23.88
N ASN A 8 17.59 -38.71 24.46
CA ASN A 8 18.16 -39.86 23.75
C ASN A 8 17.09 -40.86 23.26
N LYS A 9 15.97 -40.99 23.96
CA LYS A 9 14.90 -41.95 23.62
C LYS A 9 14.13 -41.47 22.38
N THR A 10 13.72 -40.21 22.38
CA THR A 10 13.06 -39.51 21.27
C THR A 10 14.01 -39.42 20.07
N ALA A 11 15.29 -39.09 20.27
CA ALA A 11 16.28 -39.09 19.19
C ALA A 11 16.37 -40.44 18.47
N LYS A 12 16.43 -41.56 19.23
CA LYS A 12 16.45 -42.92 18.67
C LYS A 12 15.15 -43.25 17.93
N ASN A 13 14.00 -42.86 18.47
CA ASN A 13 12.70 -43.07 17.83
C ASN A 13 12.60 -42.31 16.50
N LEU A 14 12.91 -41.02 16.49
CA LEU A 14 12.90 -40.18 15.29
C LEU A 14 13.86 -40.71 14.22
N SER A 15 15.07 -41.11 14.63
CA SER A 15 16.03 -41.73 13.73
C SER A 15 15.53 -43.06 13.13
N ARG A 16 14.79 -43.87 13.90
CA ARG A 16 14.13 -45.08 13.37
C ARG A 16 13.06 -44.72 12.34
N ARG A 17 12.14 -43.80 12.67
CA ARG A 17 11.06 -43.36 11.77
C ARG A 17 11.58 -42.72 10.48
N TYR A 18 12.70 -41.99 10.56
CA TYR A 18 13.41 -41.48 9.40
C TYR A 18 13.96 -42.60 8.51
N ARG A 19 14.60 -43.63 9.09
CA ARG A 19 15.07 -44.80 8.33
C ARG A 19 13.92 -45.58 7.67
N ASP A 20 12.77 -45.62 8.33
CA ASP A 20 11.53 -46.22 7.80
C ASP A 20 10.84 -45.32 6.75
N LYS A 21 11.48 -44.21 6.32
CA LYS A 21 10.96 -43.22 5.35
C LYS A 21 9.63 -42.57 5.77
N LYS A 22 9.29 -42.61 7.06
CA LYS A 22 8.09 -41.94 7.62
C LYS A 22 8.33 -40.47 7.95
N LEU A 23 9.60 -40.05 7.98
CA LEU A 23 10.02 -38.68 8.26
C LEU A 23 11.08 -38.24 7.26
N ARG A 24 11.20 -36.94 7.04
CA ARG A 24 12.36 -36.30 6.41
C ARG A 24 13.19 -35.57 7.46
N ARG A 25 14.51 -35.60 7.31
CA ARG A 25 15.43 -34.91 8.23
C ARG A 25 15.69 -33.49 7.73
N ILE A 26 15.52 -32.51 8.62
CA ILE A 26 15.80 -31.10 8.34
C ILE A 26 17.21 -30.75 8.84
N TYR A 27 17.50 -31.10 10.10
CA TYR A 27 18.78 -30.87 10.75
C TYR A 27 19.06 -31.97 11.78
N GLN A 28 20.21 -31.94 12.45
CA GLN A 28 20.44 -32.84 13.58
C GLN A 28 19.39 -32.60 14.67
N GLY A 29 18.63 -33.66 14.99
CA GLY A 29 17.57 -33.60 16.00
C GLY A 29 16.25 -33.00 15.53
N ILE A 30 16.13 -32.58 14.26
CA ILE A 30 14.92 -31.95 13.71
C ILE A 30 14.43 -32.72 12.49
N TYR A 31 13.18 -33.18 12.56
CA TYR A 31 12.52 -33.96 11.52
C TYR A 31 11.14 -33.38 11.19
N THR A 32 10.58 -33.78 10.05
CA THR A 32 9.22 -33.46 9.64
C THR A 32 8.52 -34.69 9.08
N ASP A 33 7.24 -34.85 9.40
CA ASP A 33 6.33 -35.83 8.81
C ASP A 33 5.62 -35.31 7.55
N ASP A 34 5.77 -34.02 7.22
CA ASP A 34 5.41 -33.50 5.91
C ASP A 34 6.39 -34.12 4.91
N LEU A 35 5.87 -34.88 3.93
CA LEU A 35 6.66 -35.56 2.90
C LEU A 35 6.59 -34.86 1.54
N THR A 36 5.73 -33.84 1.39
CA THR A 36 5.37 -33.24 0.09
C THR A 36 5.97 -31.86 -0.12
N THR A 37 5.96 -31.00 0.91
CA THR A 37 6.44 -29.62 0.81
C THR A 37 7.97 -29.59 0.69
N SER A 38 8.59 -28.64 0.01
CA SER A 38 10.06 -28.55 0.00
C SER A 38 10.59 -28.26 1.42
N ILE A 39 11.77 -28.81 1.76
CA ILE A 39 12.35 -28.63 3.11
C ILE A 39 12.67 -27.15 3.35
N GLU A 40 13.10 -26.44 2.32
CA GLU A 40 13.39 -25.01 2.34
C GLU A 40 12.17 -24.19 2.77
N ASN A 41 10.99 -24.49 2.22
CA ASN A 41 9.75 -23.81 2.58
C ASN A 41 9.33 -24.12 4.01
N ILE A 42 9.45 -25.38 4.44
CA ILE A 42 9.17 -25.78 5.83
C ILE A 42 10.09 -25.03 6.79
N VAL A 43 11.40 -24.97 6.50
CA VAL A 43 12.39 -24.27 7.33
C VAL A 43 12.06 -22.78 7.43
N LEU A 44 11.72 -22.13 6.31
CA LEU A 44 11.38 -20.71 6.31
C LEU A 44 10.05 -20.40 6.99
N GLN A 45 9.08 -21.30 6.98
CA GLN A 45 7.81 -21.13 7.70
C GLN A 45 7.95 -21.36 9.20
N GLU A 46 8.79 -22.32 9.60
CA GLU A 46 8.89 -22.80 10.99
C GLU A 46 10.17 -22.32 11.70
N TRP A 47 10.89 -21.36 11.12
CA TRP A 47 12.19 -20.89 11.60
C TRP A 47 12.18 -20.45 13.08
N MET A 48 11.10 -19.83 13.56
CA MET A 48 10.97 -19.39 14.96
C MET A 48 10.90 -20.56 15.96
N LYS A 49 10.48 -21.76 15.51
CA LYS A 49 10.54 -22.99 16.33
C LYS A 49 11.89 -23.69 16.22
N ILE A 50 12.53 -23.57 15.06
CA ILE A 50 13.83 -24.20 14.77
C ILE A 50 14.98 -23.50 15.50
N ILE A 51 15.04 -22.16 15.47
CA ILE A 51 16.14 -21.39 16.11
C ILE A 51 16.34 -21.76 17.57
N PRO A 52 15.33 -21.72 18.46
CA PRO A 52 15.56 -21.96 19.88
C PRO A 52 15.91 -23.42 20.19
N TYR A 53 15.65 -24.36 19.27
CA TYR A 53 16.16 -25.72 19.42
C TYR A 53 17.65 -25.81 19.07
N ILE A 54 18.09 -25.11 18.02
CA ILE A 54 19.49 -25.15 17.55
C ILE A 54 20.41 -24.26 18.39
N VAL A 55 19.92 -23.10 18.83
CA VAL A 55 20.63 -22.08 19.61
C VAL A 55 19.83 -21.83 20.89
N SER A 56 19.88 -22.79 21.82
CA SER A 56 19.01 -22.85 23.01
C SER A 56 19.21 -21.72 24.01
N GLN A 57 20.37 -21.04 23.99
CA GLN A 57 20.66 -19.86 24.79
C GLN A 57 20.96 -18.66 23.88
N GLY A 58 20.17 -18.51 22.83
CA GLY A 58 20.30 -17.42 21.87
C GLY A 58 19.07 -16.51 21.85
N ILE A 59 19.31 -15.24 21.54
CA ILE A 59 18.25 -14.27 21.23
C ILE A 59 18.41 -13.78 19.80
N LEU A 60 17.32 -13.42 19.12
CA LEU A 60 17.42 -12.73 17.84
C LEU A 60 18.12 -11.38 18.06
N GLY A 61 19.09 -11.07 17.21
CA GLY A 61 19.85 -9.82 17.29
C GLY A 61 19.93 -9.11 15.93
N TYR A 62 20.50 -7.91 15.93
CA TYR A 62 20.69 -7.08 14.74
C TYR A 62 19.39 -6.91 13.95
N SER A 63 19.41 -7.02 12.61
CA SER A 63 18.21 -6.85 11.79
C SER A 63 17.11 -7.87 12.14
N SER A 64 17.46 -9.09 12.56
CA SER A 64 16.48 -10.13 12.88
C SER A 64 15.63 -9.80 14.10
N ALA A 65 16.17 -9.06 15.07
CA ALA A 65 15.41 -8.56 16.22
C ALA A 65 14.34 -7.53 15.82
N LEU A 66 14.62 -6.70 14.81
CA LEU A 66 13.71 -5.63 14.35
C LEU A 66 12.70 -6.13 13.32
N VAL A 67 13.15 -6.89 12.32
CA VAL A 67 12.35 -7.26 11.14
C VAL A 67 11.50 -8.50 11.40
N LEU A 68 11.93 -9.40 12.31
CA LEU A 68 11.21 -10.63 12.68
C LEU A 68 10.82 -11.51 11.48
N LYS A 69 11.66 -11.54 10.45
CA LYS A 69 11.56 -12.47 9.32
C LYS A 69 12.95 -12.80 8.77
N PRO A 70 13.14 -13.99 8.18
CA PRO A 70 14.35 -14.28 7.43
C PRO A 70 14.51 -13.29 6.27
N VAL A 71 15.70 -12.72 6.11
CA VAL A 71 16.01 -11.77 5.04
C VAL A 71 16.74 -12.51 3.93
N ARG A 72 16.42 -12.23 2.66
CA ARG A 72 17.12 -12.87 1.53
C ARG A 72 18.62 -12.62 1.62
N PHE A 73 19.42 -13.67 1.54
CA PHE A 73 20.88 -13.62 1.67
C PHE A 73 21.56 -13.86 0.33
N ASP A 74 21.11 -14.87 -0.42
CA ASP A 74 21.58 -15.17 -1.76
C ASP A 74 20.44 -15.67 -2.67
N SER A 75 20.78 -16.32 -3.78
CA SER A 75 19.80 -16.86 -4.72
C SER A 75 19.01 -18.05 -4.18
N LYS A 76 19.52 -18.74 -3.15
CA LYS A 76 19.04 -20.01 -2.61
C LYS A 76 18.69 -19.98 -1.12
N SER A 77 19.12 -18.96 -0.38
CA SER A 77 18.97 -18.91 1.07
C SER A 77 18.57 -17.53 1.60
N SER A 78 17.87 -17.57 2.72
CA SER A 78 17.65 -16.42 3.61
C SER A 78 18.59 -16.52 4.81
N ILE A 79 18.75 -15.43 5.55
CA ILE A 79 19.59 -15.35 6.75
C ILE A 79 18.81 -14.77 7.93
N VAL A 80 19.17 -15.26 9.11
CA VAL A 80 18.77 -14.75 10.42
C VAL A 80 20.02 -14.59 11.31
N PHE A 81 19.99 -13.56 12.15
CA PHE A 81 21.07 -13.20 13.06
C PHE A 81 20.66 -13.46 14.50
N VAL A 82 21.50 -14.19 15.21
CA VAL A 82 21.27 -14.60 16.60
C VAL A 82 22.48 -14.17 17.42
N VAL A 83 22.25 -13.71 18.65
CA VAL A 83 23.31 -13.46 19.63
C VAL A 83 23.28 -14.58 20.66
N SER A 84 24.44 -15.17 20.95
CA SER A 84 24.61 -16.20 21.98
C SER A 84 26.02 -16.10 22.57
N THR A 85 26.38 -17.00 23.50
CA THR A 85 27.69 -16.99 24.17
C THR A 85 28.84 -17.49 23.28
N TYR A 86 28.56 -17.88 22.04
CA TYR A 86 29.52 -18.41 21.07
C TYR A 86 29.25 -17.88 19.66
N GLU A 87 30.27 -17.92 18.79
CA GLU A 87 30.11 -17.62 17.36
C GLU A 87 29.98 -18.90 16.53
N LYS A 88 29.01 -18.95 15.62
CA LYS A 88 28.82 -20.07 14.69
C LYS A 88 28.03 -19.65 13.46
N THR A 89 28.26 -20.33 12.34
CA THR A 89 27.37 -20.25 11.17
C THR A 89 26.75 -21.62 10.95
N ILE A 90 25.42 -21.68 10.88
CA ILE A 90 24.67 -22.92 10.76
C ILE A 90 23.83 -22.85 9.49
N ASN A 91 24.02 -23.82 8.60
CA ASN A 91 23.33 -23.87 7.32
C ASN A 91 22.21 -24.92 7.40
N LEU A 92 20.99 -24.47 7.15
CA LEU A 92 19.80 -25.27 6.94
C LEU A 92 19.39 -25.16 5.45
N PRO A 93 18.61 -26.11 4.92
CA PRO A 93 18.01 -25.93 3.61
C PRO A 93 17.19 -24.63 3.58
N GLY A 94 17.58 -23.69 2.73
CA GLY A 94 16.91 -22.38 2.56
C GLY A 94 17.20 -21.33 3.63
N LEU A 95 17.92 -21.64 4.72
CA LEU A 95 18.15 -20.70 5.82
C LEU A 95 19.56 -20.80 6.42
N VAL A 96 20.23 -19.67 6.54
CA VAL A 96 21.49 -19.49 7.25
C VAL A 96 21.20 -18.87 8.62
N ILE A 97 21.65 -19.51 9.69
CA ILE A 97 21.64 -18.92 11.04
C ILE A 97 23.06 -18.46 11.34
N LYS A 98 23.27 -17.14 11.36
CA LYS A 98 24.53 -16.53 11.76
C LYS A 98 24.46 -16.14 13.23
N VAL A 99 25.18 -16.89 14.06
CA VAL A 99 25.29 -16.67 15.50
C VAL A 99 26.52 -15.81 15.77
N TYR A 100 26.33 -14.68 16.44
CA TYR A 100 27.37 -13.81 16.95
C TYR A 100 27.55 -14.01 18.44
N GLN A 101 28.80 -13.96 18.90
CA GLN A 101 29.12 -13.99 20.31
C GLN A 101 28.71 -12.67 20.98
N GLY A 102 28.05 -12.75 22.14
CA GLY A 102 27.63 -11.63 22.98
C GLY A 102 26.91 -12.13 24.24
N GLU A 103 26.20 -11.22 24.92
CA GLU A 103 25.49 -11.50 26.17
C GLU A 103 23.98 -11.68 25.90
N PRO A 104 23.45 -12.90 25.66
CA PRO A 104 22.05 -13.13 25.31
C PRO A 104 21.07 -12.96 26.49
N ASP A 105 21.56 -12.98 27.72
CA ASP A 105 20.80 -12.90 28.97
C ASP A 105 20.54 -11.46 29.45
N LYS A 106 21.05 -10.45 28.73
CA LYS A 106 20.88 -9.03 29.06
C LYS A 106 19.98 -8.30 28.06
N PHE A 107 19.16 -7.36 28.53
CA PHE A 107 18.41 -6.41 27.67
C PHE A 107 17.65 -7.07 26.50
N PHE A 108 16.86 -8.08 26.83
CA PHE A 108 16.05 -8.84 25.88
C PHE A 108 14.56 -8.74 26.22
N GLU A 109 13.72 -9.13 25.28
CA GLU A 109 12.30 -9.33 25.47
C GLU A 109 11.82 -10.61 24.79
N GLN A 110 10.77 -11.21 25.33
CA GLN A 110 10.24 -12.49 24.85
C GLN A 110 9.33 -12.28 23.63
N ILE A 111 9.51 -13.07 22.57
CA ILE A 111 8.62 -13.08 21.39
C ILE A 111 7.64 -14.26 21.47
N THR A 112 8.18 -15.44 21.75
CA THR A 112 7.42 -16.68 21.98
C THR A 112 7.95 -17.33 23.25
N PRO A 113 7.27 -18.30 23.90
CA PRO A 113 7.77 -18.91 25.13
C PRO A 113 9.23 -19.41 25.07
N ASN A 114 9.72 -19.79 23.88
CA ASN A 114 11.07 -20.33 23.71
C ASN A 114 12.02 -19.42 22.91
N LEU A 115 11.56 -18.27 22.38
CA LEU A 115 12.39 -17.37 21.57
C LEU A 115 12.28 -15.93 22.05
N ALA A 116 13.42 -15.32 22.34
CA ALA A 116 13.56 -13.92 22.70
C ALA A 116 14.34 -13.14 21.64
N ARG A 117 14.30 -11.81 21.74
CA ARG A 117 15.12 -10.89 20.95
C ARG A 117 15.77 -9.83 21.82
N SER A 118 16.81 -9.18 21.31
CA SER A 118 17.29 -7.90 21.81
C SER A 118 16.09 -6.94 21.95
N ASN A 119 15.95 -6.27 23.10
CA ASN A 119 14.92 -5.26 23.28
C ASN A 119 15.15 -4.08 22.30
N LEU A 120 14.19 -3.16 22.18
CA LEU A 120 14.28 -2.11 21.17
C LEU A 120 15.57 -1.27 21.29
N PRO A 121 15.94 -0.69 22.46
CA PRO A 121 17.17 0.10 22.57
C PRO A 121 18.44 -0.68 22.20
N ARG A 122 18.57 -1.94 22.65
CA ARG A 122 19.70 -2.80 22.28
C ARG A 122 19.72 -3.08 20.77
N SER A 123 18.58 -3.39 20.19
CA SER A 123 18.45 -3.63 18.75
C SER A 123 18.86 -2.41 17.94
N LEU A 124 18.52 -1.19 18.38
CA LEU A 124 18.93 0.04 17.69
C LEU A 124 20.46 0.18 17.66
N LEU A 125 21.12 -0.08 18.79
CA LEU A 125 22.58 -0.04 18.89
C LEU A 125 23.23 -1.11 18.00
N GLU A 126 22.76 -2.36 18.07
CA GLU A 126 23.24 -3.47 17.24
C GLU A 126 23.17 -3.12 15.74
N ASN A 127 22.11 -2.44 15.31
CA ASN A 127 21.91 -2.07 13.91
C ASN A 127 22.69 -0.82 13.46
N LEU A 128 23.33 -0.09 14.38
CA LEU A 128 24.26 1.01 14.09
C LEU A 128 25.73 0.56 14.05
N THR A 129 25.98 -0.72 14.32
CA THR A 129 27.31 -1.32 14.24
C THR A 129 27.84 -1.34 12.81
N THR A 130 29.16 -1.26 12.68
CA THR A 130 29.82 -1.42 11.37
C THR A 130 29.74 -2.87 10.92
N VAL A 131 29.22 -3.10 9.72
CA VAL A 131 29.16 -4.43 9.10
C VAL A 131 30.54 -4.82 8.57
N ARG A 132 31.06 -5.96 9.03
CA ARG A 132 32.29 -6.58 8.52
C ARG A 132 31.92 -7.72 7.58
N GLY A 133 32.52 -7.74 6.39
CA GLY A 133 32.27 -8.75 5.35
C GLY A 133 31.22 -8.29 4.33
N ALA A 134 31.62 -8.21 3.06
CA ALA A 134 30.79 -7.68 1.98
C ALA A 134 29.46 -8.45 1.80
N SER A 135 29.46 -9.75 2.08
CA SER A 135 28.27 -10.61 1.98
C SER A 135 27.15 -10.25 2.97
N TYR A 136 27.45 -9.52 4.05
CA TYR A 136 26.47 -9.17 5.08
C TYR A 136 25.95 -7.74 4.97
N ILE A 137 26.47 -6.96 4.01
CA ILE A 137 26.01 -5.60 3.74
C ILE A 137 24.55 -5.67 3.25
N GLY A 138 23.70 -4.82 3.84
CA GLY A 138 22.26 -4.80 3.52
C GLY A 138 21.43 -5.93 4.16
N THR A 139 22.06 -6.87 4.89
CA THR A 139 21.33 -7.95 5.57
C THR A 139 21.53 -7.93 7.09
N LYS A 140 22.77 -7.75 7.59
CA LYS A 140 23.07 -7.76 9.03
C LYS A 140 22.34 -6.66 9.78
N THR A 141 22.39 -5.44 9.27
CA THR A 141 21.75 -4.29 9.91
C THR A 141 20.72 -3.66 8.98
N VAL A 142 19.73 -2.98 9.56
CA VAL A 142 18.77 -2.15 8.79
C VAL A 142 19.37 -0.80 8.36
N GLY A 143 20.61 -0.52 8.75
CA GLY A 143 21.33 0.73 8.44
C GLY A 143 20.76 1.97 9.13
N ILE A 144 21.42 3.11 8.92
CA ILE A 144 21.01 4.40 9.49
C ILE A 144 19.58 4.76 9.05
N GLU A 145 19.26 4.58 7.77
CA GLU A 145 17.93 4.89 7.24
C GLU A 145 16.81 4.08 7.91
N GLY A 146 17.04 2.78 8.14
CA GLY A 146 16.07 1.92 8.84
C GLY A 146 15.88 2.34 10.30
N ILE A 147 16.95 2.74 10.98
CA ILE A 147 16.91 3.24 12.35
C ILE A 147 16.15 4.56 12.45
N GLU A 148 16.43 5.47 11.53
CA GLU A 148 15.70 6.73 11.42
C GLU A 148 14.20 6.50 11.20
N LYS A 149 13.80 5.55 10.33
CA LYS A 149 12.39 5.19 10.12
C LYS A 149 11.73 4.65 11.38
N ILE A 150 12.41 3.78 12.14
CA ILE A 150 11.88 3.21 13.38
C ILE A 150 11.70 4.31 14.44
N LEU A 151 12.71 5.13 14.67
CA LEU A 151 12.63 6.24 15.63
C LEU A 151 11.58 7.27 15.23
N SER A 152 11.45 7.57 13.94
CA SER A 152 10.42 8.47 13.41
C SER A 152 9.01 7.95 13.70
N LYS A 153 8.79 6.63 13.57
CA LYS A 153 7.51 5.98 13.94
C LYS A 153 7.26 6.05 15.44
N GLU A 154 8.26 5.77 16.28
CA GLU A 154 8.13 5.89 17.73
C GLU A 154 7.81 7.34 18.16
N LEU A 155 8.46 8.34 17.55
CA LEU A 155 8.20 9.76 17.80
C LEU A 155 6.78 10.13 17.41
N HIS A 156 6.34 9.70 16.23
CA HIS A 156 5.01 10.01 15.74
C HIS A 156 3.91 9.37 16.60
N LEU A 157 4.09 8.12 17.04
CA LEU A 157 3.07 7.36 17.77
C LEU A 157 3.06 7.62 19.28
N ARG A 158 4.23 7.87 19.88
CA ARG A 158 4.41 7.90 21.34
C ARG A 158 5.07 9.18 21.84
N GLY A 159 5.41 10.10 20.95
CA GLY A 159 5.95 11.41 21.30
C GLY A 159 7.40 11.40 21.76
N GLU A 160 7.86 12.60 22.14
CA GLU A 160 9.26 12.87 22.49
C GLU A 160 9.71 12.14 23.75
N GLU A 161 8.81 11.97 24.74
CA GLU A 161 9.10 11.26 25.99
C GLU A 161 9.59 9.84 25.72
N LYS A 162 8.96 9.14 24.76
CA LYS A 162 9.37 7.78 24.41
C LYS A 162 10.76 7.74 23.78
N LEU A 163 11.10 8.69 22.91
CA LEU A 163 12.44 8.78 22.32
C LEU A 163 13.50 9.07 23.36
N ASN A 164 13.21 9.95 24.32
CA ASN A 164 14.10 10.24 25.43
C ASN A 164 14.32 9.00 26.30
N ALA A 165 13.26 8.24 26.63
CA ALA A 165 13.37 6.98 27.36
C ALA A 165 14.23 5.94 26.61
N ILE A 166 14.02 5.79 25.29
CA ILE A 166 14.84 4.92 24.45
C ILE A 166 16.32 5.33 24.50
N ARG A 167 16.61 6.63 24.41
CA ARG A 167 17.97 7.16 24.51
C ARG A 167 18.60 6.82 25.86
N ASP A 168 17.88 7.04 26.95
CA ASP A 168 18.40 6.83 28.31
C ASP A 168 18.66 5.35 28.61
N GLU A 169 17.76 4.45 28.18
CA GLU A 169 17.95 3.00 28.25
C GLU A 169 19.14 2.56 27.37
N ALA A 170 19.26 3.08 26.15
CA ALA A 170 20.37 2.79 25.25
C ALA A 170 21.73 3.20 25.84
N ARG A 171 21.78 4.26 26.65
CA ARG A 171 23.01 4.69 27.35
C ARG A 171 23.51 3.62 28.31
N ILE A 172 22.61 3.04 29.11
CA ILE A 172 22.95 1.97 30.07
C ILE A 172 23.47 0.75 29.31
N ILE A 173 22.74 0.35 28.25
CA ILE A 173 23.11 -0.80 27.41
C ILE A 173 24.46 -0.59 26.74
N ALA A 174 24.73 0.63 26.25
CA ALA A 174 25.98 0.96 25.60
C ALA A 174 27.20 0.84 26.51
N GLN A 175 27.04 1.18 27.80
CA GLN A 175 28.07 1.01 28.81
C GLN A 175 28.30 -0.47 29.15
N GLU A 176 27.23 -1.24 29.32
CA GLU A 176 27.34 -2.66 29.70
C GLU A 176 27.80 -3.58 28.57
N LEU A 177 27.37 -3.31 27.33
CA LEU A 177 27.63 -4.16 26.16
C LEU A 177 28.67 -3.57 25.19
N ASN A 178 29.33 -2.48 25.56
CA ASN A 178 30.37 -1.80 24.78
C ASN A 178 29.91 -1.22 23.42
N PHE A 179 28.70 -0.65 23.36
CA PHE A 179 28.15 0.02 22.17
C PHE A 179 28.29 1.57 22.22
N ASN A 180 29.33 2.08 22.86
CA ASN A 180 29.50 3.53 23.08
C ASN A 180 29.52 4.35 21.76
N LYS A 181 30.16 3.83 20.70
CA LYS A 181 30.21 4.50 19.39
C LYS A 181 28.84 4.51 18.71
N GLU A 182 28.10 3.43 18.82
CA GLU A 182 26.75 3.28 18.28
C GLU A 182 25.76 4.17 19.03
N TYR A 183 25.94 4.33 20.35
CA TYR A 183 25.15 5.23 21.18
C TYR A 183 25.33 6.71 20.80
N GLU A 184 26.56 7.13 20.47
CA GLU A 184 26.80 8.48 19.95
C GLU A 184 26.05 8.72 18.62
N LYS A 185 26.05 7.74 17.72
CA LYS A 185 25.28 7.81 16.46
C LYS A 185 23.79 7.90 16.74
N LEU A 186 23.27 7.04 17.63
CA LEU A 186 21.86 7.01 18.01
C LEU A 186 21.41 8.35 18.60
N THR A 187 22.22 8.91 19.50
CA THR A 187 21.95 10.20 20.14
C THR A 187 21.88 11.33 19.10
N LYS A 188 22.80 11.36 18.12
CA LYS A 188 22.75 12.33 17.03
C LYS A 188 21.47 12.23 16.20
N ILE A 189 21.02 11.01 15.89
CA ILE A 189 19.77 10.78 15.16
C ILE A 189 18.56 11.27 15.98
N ILE A 190 18.47 10.88 17.26
CA ILE A 190 17.36 11.29 18.14
C ILE A 190 17.33 12.81 18.29
N SER A 191 18.47 13.46 18.52
CA SER A 191 18.55 14.92 18.62
C SER A 191 18.13 15.62 17.32
N ALA A 192 18.48 15.04 16.16
CA ALA A 192 18.05 15.57 14.86
C ALA A 192 16.55 15.38 14.60
N LEU A 193 15.93 14.33 15.13
CA LEU A 193 14.47 14.11 15.04
C LEU A 193 13.67 15.05 15.95
N LEU A 194 14.20 15.35 17.14
CA LEU A 194 13.54 16.22 18.12
C LEU A 194 13.76 17.72 17.87
N SER A 195 14.78 18.08 17.10
CA SER A 195 15.09 19.49 16.80
C SER A 195 14.43 19.94 15.51
N THR A 196 13.73 21.06 15.58
CA THR A 196 13.17 21.76 14.41
C THR A 196 14.22 22.53 13.59
N HIS A 197 15.47 22.66 14.10
CA HIS A 197 16.46 23.62 13.59
C HIS A 197 17.90 23.10 13.37
N HIS A 198 18.16 21.79 13.34
CA HIS A 198 19.52 21.27 13.07
C HIS A 198 19.81 20.95 11.60
N ASP A 199 21.13 20.89 11.28
CA ASP A 199 21.72 20.68 9.95
C ASP A 199 20.92 19.69 9.10
N LYS A 200 20.40 20.19 7.96
CA LYS A 200 19.59 19.47 6.95
C LYS A 200 20.19 18.14 6.46
N ASN A 201 21.44 17.85 6.81
CA ASN A 201 22.23 16.69 6.37
C ASN A 201 22.45 15.62 7.46
N THR A 202 21.89 15.75 8.67
CA THR A 202 22.08 14.73 9.72
C THR A 202 21.21 13.48 9.49
N LEU A 203 19.95 13.70 9.08
CA LEU A 203 19.03 12.63 8.73
C LEU A 203 19.22 12.24 7.27
N VAL A 204 19.14 10.95 6.97
CA VAL A 204 19.27 10.40 5.61
C VAL A 204 17.91 10.07 5.01
N SER A 205 17.04 9.43 5.80
CA SER A 205 15.69 8.99 5.45
C SER A 205 14.79 10.17 5.08
N PRO A 206 14.14 10.14 3.89
CA PRO A 206 13.14 11.12 3.53
C PRO A 206 12.00 11.22 4.54
N TYR A 207 11.60 10.09 5.14
CA TYR A 207 10.54 10.06 6.14
C TYR A 207 10.96 10.77 7.43
N ALA A 208 12.18 10.51 7.91
CA ALA A 208 12.69 11.16 9.10
C ALA A 208 12.84 12.67 8.93
N LYS A 209 13.31 13.11 7.74
CA LYS A 209 13.36 14.53 7.39
C LYS A 209 11.98 15.19 7.43
N ALA A 210 10.96 14.49 6.93
CA ALA A 210 9.59 15.01 6.90
C ALA A 210 8.98 15.12 8.31
N ILE A 211 9.21 14.13 9.18
CA ILE A 211 8.81 14.19 10.59
C ILE A 211 9.48 15.36 11.31
N ALA A 212 10.80 15.53 11.17
CA ALA A 212 11.53 16.64 11.78
C ALA A 212 11.04 18.02 11.29
N GLN A 213 10.48 18.10 10.08
CA GLN A 213 9.87 19.32 9.51
C GLN A 213 8.39 19.48 9.85
N ASN A 214 7.82 18.62 10.70
CA ASN A 214 6.40 18.56 11.04
C ASN A 214 5.48 18.40 9.82
N LYS A 215 5.91 17.58 8.84
CA LYS A 215 5.17 17.23 7.63
C LYS A 215 5.08 15.70 7.51
N PRO A 216 4.46 15.00 8.48
CA PRO A 216 4.37 13.55 8.45
C PRO A 216 3.60 13.07 7.21
N TYR A 217 3.94 11.88 6.72
CA TYR A 217 3.27 11.22 5.62
C TYR A 217 3.22 9.72 5.85
N ASP A 218 2.29 9.01 5.22
CA ASP A 218 2.20 7.56 5.35
C ASP A 218 3.21 6.87 4.43
N ASP A 219 4.33 6.44 5.02
CA ASP A 219 5.43 5.75 4.32
C ASP A 219 4.99 4.47 3.60
N TYR A 220 3.98 3.77 4.11
CA TYR A 220 3.46 2.57 3.44
C TYR A 220 2.73 2.92 2.14
N ARG A 221 1.88 3.96 2.14
CA ARG A 221 1.19 4.39 0.90
C ARG A 221 2.18 4.97 -0.10
N VAL A 222 3.19 5.70 0.37
CA VAL A 222 4.27 6.22 -0.48
C VAL A 222 5.01 5.08 -1.19
N GLN A 223 5.36 4.00 -0.49
CA GLN A 223 5.96 2.80 -1.12
C GLN A 223 5.00 2.11 -2.09
N LEU A 224 3.71 2.06 -1.76
CA LEU A 224 2.69 1.49 -2.63
C LEU A 224 2.57 2.27 -3.95
N PHE A 225 2.69 3.59 -3.91
CA PHE A 225 2.74 4.44 -5.10
C PHE A 225 3.98 4.16 -5.95
N ASP A 226 5.15 3.99 -5.33
CA ASP A 226 6.39 3.62 -6.05
C ASP A 226 6.24 2.28 -6.77
N GLU A 227 5.60 1.30 -6.15
CA GLU A 227 5.36 -0.01 -6.75
C GLU A 227 4.36 0.04 -7.91
N LEU A 228 3.32 0.88 -7.83
CA LEU A 228 2.39 1.10 -8.93
C LEU A 228 3.12 1.69 -10.16
N ILE A 229 4.01 2.66 -9.96
CA ILE A 229 4.81 3.25 -11.04
C ILE A 229 5.74 2.19 -11.66
N ILE A 230 6.37 1.35 -10.84
CA ILE A 230 7.19 0.24 -11.34
C ILE A 230 6.34 -0.75 -12.14
N TYR A 231 5.08 -0.97 -11.76
CA TYR A 231 4.16 -1.82 -12.49
C TYR A 231 3.77 -1.21 -13.84
N PHE A 232 3.51 0.10 -13.92
CA PHE A 232 3.25 0.79 -15.19
C PHE A 232 4.38 0.62 -16.20
N LYS A 233 5.64 0.67 -15.77
CA LYS A 233 6.82 0.44 -16.63
C LYS A 233 6.88 -0.96 -17.27
N LYS A 234 6.04 -1.90 -16.83
CA LYS A 234 5.94 -3.25 -17.38
C LYS A 234 4.76 -3.39 -18.35
N CYS A 235 3.92 -2.38 -18.47
CA CYS A 235 2.72 -2.39 -19.31
C CYS A 235 2.96 -1.56 -20.58
N GLU A 236 2.22 -1.85 -21.64
CA GLU A 236 2.15 -1.03 -22.85
C GLU A 236 0.73 -0.50 -23.02
N PHE A 237 0.53 0.78 -22.70
CA PHE A 237 -0.79 1.42 -22.73
C PHE A 237 -1.16 1.92 -24.11
N ILE A 238 -2.44 1.74 -24.48
CA ILE A 238 -3.03 2.29 -25.69
C ILE A 238 -3.62 3.66 -25.40
N PHE A 239 -3.17 4.67 -26.13
CA PHE A 239 -3.82 5.98 -26.14
C PHE A 239 -5.11 5.94 -26.97
N ARG A 240 -6.24 6.35 -26.38
CA ARG A 240 -7.56 6.32 -27.01
C ARG A 240 -8.06 7.74 -27.25
N GLN A 241 -7.53 8.35 -28.30
CA GLN A 241 -7.83 9.74 -28.64
C GLN A 241 -9.34 10.01 -28.75
N CYS A 242 -9.79 11.08 -28.12
CA CYS A 242 -11.16 11.57 -28.11
C CYS A 242 -11.21 13.05 -28.46
N GLN A 243 -12.03 13.41 -29.46
CA GLN A 243 -12.36 14.80 -29.75
C GLN A 243 -13.70 15.13 -29.10
N TYR A 244 -13.66 15.97 -28.06
CA TYR A 244 -14.84 16.32 -27.29
C TYR A 244 -15.71 17.36 -28.03
N GLU A 245 -16.78 16.90 -28.66
CA GLU A 245 -17.86 17.75 -29.18
C GLU A 245 -18.89 18.01 -28.07
N LYS A 246 -19.56 19.17 -28.07
CA LYS A 246 -20.50 19.59 -27.02
C LYS A 246 -21.54 18.53 -26.64
N ASN A 247 -22.21 17.92 -27.62
CA ASN A 247 -23.24 16.90 -27.35
C ASN A 247 -22.62 15.60 -26.84
N SER A 248 -21.53 15.14 -27.47
CA SER A 248 -20.82 13.93 -27.04
C SER A 248 -20.29 14.05 -25.61
N PHE A 249 -19.74 15.21 -25.25
CA PHE A 249 -19.24 15.47 -23.92
C PHE A 249 -20.37 15.47 -22.88
N LYS A 250 -21.50 16.13 -23.20
CA LYS A 250 -22.67 16.15 -22.33
C LYS A 250 -23.21 14.75 -22.06
N ASN A 251 -23.42 13.95 -23.10
CA ASN A 251 -23.96 12.60 -22.97
C ASN A 251 -23.00 11.70 -22.18
N LEU A 252 -21.71 11.75 -22.50
CA LEU A 252 -20.69 11.01 -21.79
C LEU A 252 -20.64 11.40 -20.30
N SER A 253 -20.65 12.70 -19.98
CA SER A 253 -20.60 13.20 -18.60
C SER A 253 -21.84 12.84 -17.79
N PHE A 254 -23.01 12.70 -18.43
CA PHE A 254 -24.20 12.16 -17.77
C PHE A 254 -23.95 10.74 -17.26
N TYR A 255 -23.46 9.85 -18.12
CA TYR A 255 -23.18 8.46 -17.72
C TYR A 255 -21.99 8.34 -16.76
N GLU A 256 -20.98 9.20 -16.88
CA GLU A 256 -19.92 9.33 -15.88
C GLU A 256 -20.51 9.63 -14.49
N SER A 257 -21.39 10.63 -14.40
CA SER A 257 -22.04 10.99 -13.14
C SER A 257 -22.92 9.86 -12.61
N TYR A 258 -23.76 9.28 -13.46
CA TYR A 258 -24.66 8.18 -13.12
C TYR A 258 -23.91 6.99 -12.51
N PHE A 259 -22.97 6.41 -13.25
CA PHE A 259 -22.25 5.22 -12.79
C PHE A 259 -21.33 5.53 -11.60
N SER A 260 -20.72 6.71 -11.57
CA SER A 260 -19.90 7.11 -10.42
C SER A 260 -20.72 7.19 -9.14
N ASN A 261 -21.96 7.69 -9.17
CA ASN A 261 -22.84 7.73 -8.00
C ASN A 261 -23.38 6.33 -7.63
N PHE A 262 -23.72 5.50 -8.64
CA PHE A 262 -24.14 4.12 -8.42
C PHE A 262 -23.09 3.31 -7.63
N ILE A 263 -21.81 3.46 -7.97
CA ILE A 263 -20.72 2.75 -7.28
C ILE A 263 -20.70 3.03 -5.77
N GLU A 264 -21.00 4.27 -5.37
CA GLU A 264 -21.03 4.71 -3.98
C GLU A 264 -22.34 4.34 -3.24
N GLY A 265 -23.29 3.68 -3.91
CA GLY A 265 -24.56 3.25 -3.33
C GLY A 265 -25.72 4.21 -3.57
N THR A 266 -25.52 5.28 -4.35
CA THR A 266 -26.60 6.14 -4.84
C THR A 266 -27.24 5.49 -6.05
N GLU A 267 -28.10 4.51 -5.80
CA GLU A 267 -28.73 3.69 -6.84
C GLU A 267 -30.02 4.38 -7.33
N PHE A 268 -30.00 4.87 -8.58
CA PHE A 268 -31.16 5.35 -9.32
C PHE A 268 -31.31 4.56 -10.62
N LEU A 269 -32.53 4.47 -11.15
CA LEU A 269 -32.74 4.09 -12.53
C LEU A 269 -32.15 5.15 -13.47
N ILE A 270 -31.84 4.78 -14.72
CA ILE A 270 -31.33 5.74 -15.71
C ILE A 270 -32.35 6.86 -15.92
N ASP A 271 -33.63 6.53 -16.06
CA ASP A 271 -34.72 7.51 -16.23
C ASP A 271 -34.80 8.49 -15.04
N GLU A 272 -34.66 8.00 -13.81
CA GLU A 272 -34.64 8.84 -12.61
C GLU A 272 -33.44 9.80 -12.61
N ALA A 273 -32.26 9.32 -13.02
CA ALA A 273 -31.08 10.16 -13.15
C ALA A 273 -31.21 11.20 -14.29
N GLU A 274 -31.87 10.84 -15.40
CA GLU A 274 -32.20 11.77 -16.48
C GLU A 274 -33.09 12.91 -15.97
N ASP A 275 -34.13 12.59 -15.19
CA ASP A 275 -35.04 13.56 -14.60
C ASP A 275 -34.29 14.53 -13.65
N ILE A 276 -33.38 14.00 -12.83
CA ILE A 276 -32.51 14.81 -11.96
C ILE A 276 -31.65 15.78 -12.78
N VAL A 277 -30.96 15.28 -13.81
CA VAL A 277 -29.93 16.06 -14.51
C VAL A 277 -30.51 17.00 -15.58
N PHE A 278 -31.51 16.54 -16.33
CA PHE A 278 -32.04 17.28 -17.48
C PHE A 278 -33.32 18.04 -17.19
N LYS A 279 -34.11 17.62 -16.19
CA LYS A 279 -35.34 18.32 -15.79
C LYS A 279 -35.18 19.07 -14.46
N GLY A 280 -34.15 18.75 -13.67
CA GLY A 280 -33.94 19.35 -12.34
C GLY A 280 -34.95 18.85 -11.31
N GLU A 281 -35.49 17.65 -11.51
CA GLU A 281 -36.49 17.06 -10.63
C GLU A 281 -35.83 16.30 -9.46
N GLU A 282 -36.40 16.43 -8.27
CA GLU A 282 -35.98 15.63 -7.12
C GLU A 282 -36.79 14.32 -7.06
N ILE A 283 -36.09 13.21 -6.82
CA ILE A 283 -36.70 11.88 -6.85
C ILE A 283 -36.92 11.35 -5.43
N ASN A 284 -38.15 10.92 -5.12
CA ASN A 284 -38.50 10.10 -3.96
C ASN A 284 -38.00 10.62 -2.58
N ASN A 285 -38.01 11.94 -2.35
CA ASN A 285 -37.45 12.59 -1.13
C ASN A 285 -35.96 12.29 -0.87
N ARG A 286 -35.22 11.84 -1.88
CA ARG A 286 -33.77 11.60 -1.81
C ARG A 286 -33.01 12.85 -2.27
N HIS A 287 -33.25 13.97 -1.59
CA HIS A 287 -32.69 15.29 -1.95
C HIS A 287 -31.15 15.24 -2.08
N ALA A 288 -30.44 14.83 -1.01
CA ALA A 288 -28.98 14.78 -1.01
C ALA A 288 -28.41 13.86 -2.11
N ASP A 289 -29.01 12.68 -2.32
CA ASP A 289 -28.59 11.75 -3.36
C ASP A 289 -28.83 12.29 -4.78
N SER A 290 -29.95 12.99 -5.00
CA SER A 290 -30.26 13.63 -6.28
C SER A 290 -29.24 14.73 -6.58
N HIS A 291 -28.89 15.53 -5.56
CA HIS A 291 -27.88 16.56 -5.68
C HIS A 291 -26.46 16.01 -5.86
N ASP A 292 -26.15 14.82 -5.33
CA ASP A 292 -24.87 14.16 -5.57
C ASP A 292 -24.69 13.80 -7.07
N VAL A 293 -25.75 13.33 -7.72
CA VAL A 293 -25.79 13.06 -9.17
C VAL A 293 -25.66 14.37 -9.96
N LEU A 294 -26.42 15.40 -9.59
CA LEU A 294 -26.38 16.69 -10.27
C LEU A 294 -25.01 17.37 -10.14
N SER A 295 -24.45 17.41 -8.93
CA SER A 295 -23.18 18.12 -8.64
C SER A 295 -21.99 17.45 -9.34
N ASN A 296 -21.98 16.12 -9.38
CA ASN A 296 -20.98 15.37 -10.15
C ASN A 296 -21.11 15.65 -11.66
N PHE A 297 -22.33 15.67 -12.20
CA PHE A 297 -22.57 16.05 -13.58
C PHE A 297 -22.14 17.49 -13.88
N THR A 298 -22.44 18.45 -12.99
CA THR A 298 -22.03 19.86 -13.16
C THR A 298 -20.52 20.00 -13.30
N ILE A 299 -19.73 19.28 -12.50
CA ILE A 299 -18.26 19.31 -12.60
C ILE A 299 -17.80 18.63 -13.90
N THR A 300 -18.30 17.43 -14.16
CA THR A 300 -17.81 16.58 -15.26
C THR A 300 -18.24 17.05 -16.65
N ASN A 301 -19.33 17.81 -16.75
CA ASN A 301 -19.85 18.44 -17.97
C ASN A 301 -19.28 19.85 -18.23
N ASP A 302 -18.36 20.35 -17.40
CA ASP A 302 -17.62 21.58 -17.70
C ASP A 302 -16.24 21.22 -18.29
N LEU A 303 -16.08 21.48 -19.60
CA LEU A 303 -14.84 21.16 -20.32
C LEU A 303 -13.66 22.00 -19.82
N TYR A 304 -13.89 23.27 -19.45
CA TYR A 304 -12.84 24.10 -18.90
C TYR A 304 -12.42 23.56 -17.54
N GLU A 305 -13.37 23.27 -16.66
CA GLU A 305 -13.11 22.68 -15.35
C GLU A 305 -12.33 21.36 -15.45
N MET A 306 -12.76 20.45 -16.33
CA MET A 306 -12.12 19.15 -16.52
C MET A 306 -10.76 19.23 -17.23
N SER A 307 -10.44 20.34 -17.89
CA SER A 307 -9.11 20.57 -18.46
C SER A 307 -8.06 21.01 -17.43
N ILE A 308 -8.48 21.35 -16.20
CA ILE A 308 -7.59 21.80 -15.13
C ILE A 308 -6.97 20.59 -14.41
N THR A 309 -5.65 20.45 -14.54
CA THR A 309 -4.80 19.48 -13.84
C THR A 309 -3.74 20.18 -12.98
N PRO A 310 -3.35 19.64 -11.83
CA PRO A 310 -2.39 20.28 -10.94
C PRO A 310 -0.97 20.32 -11.50
N ARG A 311 -0.28 21.47 -11.34
CA ARG A 311 1.15 21.66 -11.68
C ARG A 311 2.05 21.72 -10.46
N THR A 312 1.48 21.96 -9.28
CA THR A 312 2.19 21.94 -8.01
C THR A 312 1.40 21.15 -6.96
N PRO A 313 2.04 20.67 -5.87
CA PRO A 313 1.32 20.02 -4.78
C PRO A 313 0.24 20.94 -4.18
N LYS A 314 0.50 22.24 -4.10
CA LYS A 314 -0.46 23.22 -3.56
C LYS A 314 -1.70 23.32 -4.45
N GLU A 315 -1.51 23.39 -5.77
CA GLU A 315 -2.61 23.39 -6.73
C GLU A 315 -3.41 22.08 -6.67
N LEU A 316 -2.77 20.92 -6.46
CA LEU A 316 -3.49 19.66 -6.23
C LEU A 316 -4.44 19.80 -5.04
N ILE A 317 -3.96 20.31 -3.91
CA ILE A 317 -4.80 20.52 -2.71
C ILE A 317 -5.97 21.47 -3.02
N GLU A 318 -5.69 22.63 -3.63
CA GLU A 318 -6.72 23.62 -3.96
C GLU A 318 -7.80 23.06 -4.91
N ILE A 319 -7.40 22.29 -5.94
CA ILE A 319 -8.33 21.64 -6.87
C ILE A 319 -9.17 20.59 -6.14
N LEU A 320 -8.55 19.74 -5.30
CA LEU A 320 -9.27 18.73 -4.53
C LEU A 320 -10.32 19.37 -3.62
N GLN A 321 -9.94 20.40 -2.84
CA GLN A 321 -10.87 21.07 -1.93
C GLN A 321 -12.02 21.76 -2.68
N ARG A 322 -11.72 22.43 -3.79
CA ARG A 322 -12.72 23.13 -4.60
C ARG A 322 -13.71 22.17 -5.28
N ARG A 323 -13.22 21.09 -5.90
CA ARG A 323 -14.11 20.09 -6.52
C ARG A 323 -14.91 19.35 -5.45
N HIS A 324 -14.29 19.02 -4.31
CA HIS A 324 -14.98 18.39 -3.19
C HIS A 324 -16.06 19.28 -2.57
N SER A 325 -15.84 20.60 -2.46
CA SER A 325 -16.85 21.51 -1.90
C SER A 325 -18.09 21.62 -2.77
N ILE A 326 -17.94 21.58 -4.09
CA ILE A 326 -19.05 21.52 -5.04
C ILE A 326 -19.74 20.16 -4.95
N LEU A 327 -18.96 19.08 -5.02
CA LEU A 327 -19.47 17.70 -5.05
C LEU A 327 -20.31 17.36 -3.81
N MET A 328 -19.90 17.82 -2.62
CA MET A 328 -20.52 17.47 -1.34
C MET A 328 -21.39 18.59 -0.76
N LYS A 329 -21.73 19.62 -1.55
CA LYS A 329 -22.38 20.85 -1.07
C LYS A 329 -23.64 20.60 -0.21
N GLU A 330 -24.45 19.61 -0.57
CA GLU A 330 -25.70 19.26 0.12
C GLU A 330 -25.52 18.30 1.31
N ARG A 331 -24.27 18.08 1.74
CA ARG A 331 -23.89 17.26 2.89
C ARG A 331 -22.97 18.06 3.84
N PRO A 332 -23.46 19.13 4.48
CA PRO A 332 -22.67 20.00 5.35
C PRO A 332 -22.03 19.25 6.53
N GLU A 333 -22.65 18.17 6.99
CA GLU A 333 -22.12 17.29 8.04
C GLU A 333 -20.86 16.52 7.62
N LYS A 334 -20.57 16.46 6.30
CA LYS A 334 -19.35 15.87 5.72
C LYS A 334 -18.26 16.90 5.42
N ARG A 335 -18.48 18.15 5.84
CA ARG A 335 -17.53 19.28 5.76
C ARG A 335 -16.95 19.46 4.34
N PRO A 336 -17.78 19.91 3.39
CA PRO A 336 -17.40 20.03 1.99
C PRO A 336 -16.15 20.92 1.81
N GLY A 337 -15.18 20.42 1.05
CA GLY A 337 -13.86 21.05 0.85
C GLY A 337 -12.87 20.99 2.02
N GLU A 338 -13.22 20.41 3.17
CA GLU A 338 -12.33 20.33 4.34
C GLU A 338 -11.75 18.94 4.54
N PHE A 339 -10.46 18.85 4.86
CA PHE A 339 -9.82 17.57 5.16
C PHE A 339 -10.46 16.85 6.36
N LYS A 340 -10.41 15.53 6.33
CA LYS A 340 -10.83 14.68 7.44
C LYS A 340 -10.10 15.04 8.72
N ILE A 341 -10.82 15.02 9.85
CA ILE A 341 -10.23 15.18 11.20
C ILE A 341 -10.17 13.85 11.94
N GLU A 342 -11.00 12.88 11.53
CA GLU A 342 -11.02 11.52 12.04
C GLU A 342 -10.46 10.55 11.00
N GLN A 343 -10.01 9.38 11.44
CA GLN A 343 -9.47 8.39 10.53
C GLN A 343 -10.57 7.59 9.83
N ASN A 344 -10.61 7.66 8.50
CA ASN A 344 -11.55 6.88 7.69
C ASN A 344 -11.16 5.38 7.66
N LYS A 345 -12.19 4.54 7.51
CA LYS A 345 -12.05 3.08 7.43
C LYS A 345 -13.04 2.49 6.43
N ALA A 346 -12.61 1.52 5.63
CA ALA A 346 -13.47 0.70 4.79
C ALA A 346 -13.25 -0.79 5.12
N GLY A 347 -14.26 -1.46 5.65
CA GLY A 347 -14.14 -2.82 6.18
C GLY A 347 -13.08 -2.90 7.28
N ASN A 348 -12.00 -3.65 7.03
CA ASN A 348 -10.83 -3.77 7.94
C ASN A 348 -9.63 -2.91 7.52
N THR A 349 -9.76 -2.09 6.48
CA THR A 349 -8.67 -1.25 5.97
C THR A 349 -8.82 0.17 6.47
N TYR A 350 -7.78 0.66 7.16
CA TYR A 350 -7.66 2.06 7.55
C TYR A 350 -6.97 2.85 6.45
N PHE A 351 -7.49 4.03 6.13
CA PHE A 351 -6.84 4.97 5.23
C PHE A 351 -5.78 5.80 5.97
N VAL A 352 -5.02 6.62 5.23
CA VAL A 352 -4.00 7.53 5.77
C VAL A 352 -4.58 8.35 6.93
N SER A 353 -3.81 8.59 7.99
CA SER A 353 -4.29 9.37 9.12
C SER A 353 -4.54 10.85 8.73
N PRO A 354 -5.43 11.57 9.43
CA PRO A 354 -5.63 13.01 9.22
C PRO A 354 -4.31 13.81 9.20
N LYS A 355 -3.43 13.54 10.18
CA LYS A 355 -2.13 14.21 10.33
C LYS A 355 -1.20 13.98 9.15
N GLU A 356 -1.27 12.79 8.52
CA GLU A 356 -0.39 12.39 7.42
C GLU A 356 -0.97 12.70 6.03
N SER A 357 -2.25 13.11 5.94
CA SER A 357 -2.97 13.22 4.66
C SER A 357 -2.31 14.22 3.71
N LEU A 358 -1.97 15.42 4.20
CA LEU A 358 -1.30 16.44 3.40
C LEU A 358 0.10 15.98 2.98
N GLY A 359 0.94 15.51 3.91
CA GLY A 359 2.28 15.05 3.58
C GLY A 359 2.28 13.91 2.54
N THR A 360 1.30 13.01 2.64
CA THR A 360 1.14 11.90 1.69
C THR A 360 0.72 12.37 0.30
N LEU A 361 -0.17 13.36 0.18
CA LEU A 361 -0.51 13.97 -1.11
C LEU A 361 0.69 14.68 -1.75
N TYR A 362 1.51 15.37 -0.96
CA TYR A 362 2.74 16.00 -1.45
C TYR A 362 3.72 14.95 -2.00
N GLN A 363 3.94 13.87 -1.25
CA GLN A 363 4.79 12.75 -1.69
C GLN A 363 4.23 12.03 -2.92
N GLY A 364 2.90 11.88 -3.00
CA GLY A 364 2.21 11.37 -4.19
C GLY A 364 2.41 12.29 -5.40
N PHE A 365 2.35 13.61 -5.21
CA PHE A 365 2.50 14.56 -6.31
C PHE A 365 3.91 14.54 -6.93
N GLU A 366 4.96 14.37 -6.11
CA GLU A 366 6.34 14.22 -6.61
C GLU A 366 6.47 13.03 -7.59
N ARG A 367 5.75 11.94 -7.30
CA ARG A 367 5.66 10.72 -8.13
C ARG A 367 4.76 10.89 -9.34
N TYR A 368 3.65 11.59 -9.19
CA TYR A 368 2.77 11.95 -10.29
C TYR A 368 3.52 12.70 -11.41
N ASN A 369 4.45 13.59 -11.05
CA ASN A 369 5.19 14.40 -12.02
C ASN A 369 6.11 13.61 -12.97
N ILE A 370 6.54 12.40 -12.58
CA ILE A 370 7.42 11.56 -13.40
C ILE A 370 6.66 10.64 -14.37
N LEU A 371 5.32 10.62 -14.29
CA LEU A 371 4.47 9.78 -15.14
C LEU A 371 4.13 10.46 -16.47
N ASN A 372 3.91 9.65 -17.50
CA ASN A 372 3.46 10.13 -18.79
C ASN A 372 2.05 10.73 -18.67
N PRO A 373 1.80 11.93 -19.23
CA PRO A 373 0.46 12.49 -19.27
C PRO A 373 -0.58 11.58 -19.95
N GLY A 374 -1.86 11.77 -19.61
CA GLY A 374 -2.94 10.90 -20.06
C GLY A 374 -3.16 9.71 -19.12
N PHE A 375 -3.25 8.50 -19.67
CA PHE A 375 -3.71 7.30 -18.95
C PHE A 375 -2.92 6.95 -17.69
N GLU A 376 -1.58 7.00 -17.71
CA GLU A 376 -0.76 6.71 -16.51
C GLU A 376 -1.06 7.68 -15.36
N ARG A 377 -1.07 8.99 -15.65
CA ARG A 377 -1.41 10.02 -14.68
C ARG A 377 -2.84 9.89 -14.17
N ALA A 378 -3.79 9.57 -15.05
CA ALA A 378 -5.17 9.33 -14.68
C ALA A 378 -5.27 8.19 -13.64
N LEU A 379 -4.67 7.03 -13.93
CA LEU A 379 -4.72 5.88 -13.03
C LEU A 379 -3.99 6.13 -11.71
N PHE A 380 -2.86 6.86 -11.75
CA PHE A 380 -2.12 7.22 -10.55
C PHE A 380 -2.89 8.23 -9.69
N MET A 381 -3.44 9.28 -10.29
CA MET A 381 -4.23 10.30 -9.59
C MET A 381 -5.44 9.68 -8.90
N HIS A 382 -6.16 8.80 -9.61
CA HIS A 382 -7.24 8.01 -9.05
C HIS A 382 -6.79 7.22 -7.81
N PHE A 383 -5.69 6.48 -7.93
CA PHE A 383 -5.18 5.61 -6.88
C PHE A 383 -4.66 6.40 -5.67
N LEU A 384 -3.94 7.50 -5.91
CA LEU A 384 -3.45 8.43 -4.89
C LEU A 384 -4.57 8.94 -4.00
N ILE A 385 -5.63 9.47 -4.60
CA ILE A 385 -6.77 10.02 -3.85
C ILE A 385 -7.52 8.90 -3.12
N SER A 386 -7.68 7.74 -3.75
CA SER A 386 -8.37 6.59 -3.16
C SER A 386 -7.65 6.04 -1.93
N GLU A 387 -6.31 6.00 -1.94
CA GLU A 387 -5.51 5.53 -0.80
C GLU A 387 -5.35 6.57 0.31
N VAL A 388 -5.17 7.85 -0.04
CA VAL A 388 -5.09 8.92 0.96
C VAL A 388 -6.44 9.13 1.63
N HIS A 389 -7.50 9.12 0.82
CA HIS A 389 -8.88 9.31 1.25
C HIS A 389 -9.04 10.61 2.07
N PRO A 390 -8.70 11.78 1.51
CA PRO A 390 -8.45 13.01 2.25
C PRO A 390 -9.67 13.66 2.94
N PHE A 391 -10.89 13.34 2.54
CA PHE A 391 -12.13 13.95 3.03
C PHE A 391 -12.97 12.94 3.83
N ASP A 392 -14.00 13.41 4.55
CA ASP A 392 -14.87 12.53 5.35
C ASP A 392 -15.70 11.55 4.50
N ASP A 393 -16.08 11.97 3.30
CA ASP A 393 -16.87 11.21 2.33
C ASP A 393 -16.60 11.76 0.91
N GLY A 394 -17.17 11.19 -0.14
CA GLY A 394 -17.06 11.69 -1.52
C GLY A 394 -15.72 11.40 -2.20
N ASN A 395 -14.76 10.78 -1.51
CA ASN A 395 -13.41 10.50 -2.02
C ASN A 395 -13.39 9.63 -3.28
N GLY A 396 -14.27 8.61 -3.38
CA GLY A 396 -14.35 7.75 -4.56
C GLY A 396 -14.88 8.50 -5.79
N ARG A 397 -15.91 9.33 -5.62
CA ARG A 397 -16.41 10.21 -6.69
C ARG A 397 -15.35 11.21 -7.12
N LEU A 398 -14.70 11.87 -6.16
CA LEU A 398 -13.63 12.83 -6.42
C LEU A 398 -12.44 12.19 -7.13
N SER A 399 -12.03 10.97 -6.74
CA SER A 399 -10.90 10.29 -7.38
C SER A 399 -11.18 9.99 -8.85
N ARG A 400 -12.42 9.60 -9.20
CA ARG A 400 -12.85 9.38 -10.59
C ARG A 400 -12.96 10.68 -11.40
N ILE A 401 -13.45 11.76 -10.79
CA ILE A 401 -13.44 13.10 -11.43
C ILE A 401 -12.01 13.53 -11.73
N MET A 402 -11.09 13.40 -10.77
CA MET A 402 -9.69 13.77 -10.95
C MET A 402 -8.98 12.90 -11.99
N MET A 403 -9.27 11.58 -12.01
CA MET A 403 -8.82 10.66 -13.05
C MET A 403 -9.25 11.13 -14.44
N ASN A 404 -10.53 11.47 -14.61
CA ASN A 404 -11.05 11.89 -15.89
C ASN A 404 -10.59 13.29 -16.30
N ALA A 405 -10.26 14.17 -15.36
CA ALA A 405 -9.64 15.45 -15.67
C ALA A 405 -8.26 15.29 -16.34
N GLU A 406 -7.45 14.33 -15.88
CA GLU A 406 -6.18 14.00 -16.53
C GLU A 406 -6.39 13.56 -18.00
N LEU A 407 -7.39 12.70 -18.25
CA LEU A 407 -7.72 12.21 -19.59
C LEU A 407 -8.26 13.32 -20.50
N VAL A 408 -9.18 14.15 -19.98
CA VAL A 408 -9.75 15.28 -20.73
C VAL A 408 -8.67 16.29 -21.11
N SER A 409 -7.74 16.60 -20.19
CA SER A 409 -6.61 17.51 -20.46
C SER A 409 -5.66 17.02 -21.56
N HIS A 410 -5.75 15.74 -21.92
CA HIS A 410 -4.90 15.07 -22.91
C HIS A 410 -5.67 14.53 -24.12
N GLU A 411 -6.92 14.95 -24.32
CA GLU A 411 -7.78 14.50 -25.41
C GLU A 411 -7.88 12.96 -25.48
N ASP A 412 -7.90 12.29 -24.33
CA ASP A 412 -8.11 10.84 -24.20
C ASP A 412 -9.55 10.57 -23.77
N TYR A 413 -10.13 9.44 -24.16
CA TYR A 413 -11.47 9.05 -23.69
C TYR A 413 -11.49 8.91 -22.17
N LYS A 414 -12.51 9.47 -21.52
CA LYS A 414 -12.75 9.27 -20.09
C LYS A 414 -12.92 7.78 -19.74
N ILE A 415 -12.61 7.43 -18.50
CA ILE A 415 -12.88 6.11 -17.93
C ILE A 415 -14.21 6.19 -17.17
N ILE A 416 -15.17 5.37 -17.58
CA ILE A 416 -16.46 5.19 -16.89
C ILE A 416 -16.54 3.72 -16.47
N ILE A 417 -16.69 3.48 -15.17
CA ILE A 417 -16.77 2.14 -14.62
C ILE A 417 -18.26 1.76 -14.56
N PRO A 418 -18.75 0.89 -15.45
CA PRO A 418 -20.17 0.56 -15.48
C PRO A 418 -20.57 -0.32 -14.28
N THR A 419 -21.87 -0.36 -13.96
CA THR A 419 -22.43 -1.12 -12.83
C THR A 419 -21.95 -2.57 -12.82
N VAL A 420 -21.97 -3.24 -13.98
CA VAL A 420 -21.55 -4.63 -14.15
C VAL A 420 -20.08 -4.89 -13.75
N HIS A 421 -19.25 -3.84 -13.75
CA HIS A 421 -17.82 -3.91 -13.44
C HIS A 421 -17.48 -3.41 -12.03
N ARG A 422 -18.46 -2.95 -11.25
CA ARG A 422 -18.26 -2.40 -9.90
C ARG A 422 -17.43 -3.33 -9.02
N ASP A 423 -17.79 -4.62 -8.95
CA ASP A 423 -17.12 -5.57 -8.06
C ASP A 423 -15.69 -5.88 -8.53
N ASN A 424 -15.46 -5.97 -9.84
CA ASN A 424 -14.12 -6.13 -10.40
C ASN A 424 -13.23 -4.93 -10.08
N TYR A 425 -13.78 -3.72 -10.17
CA TYR A 425 -13.10 -2.48 -9.82
C TYR A 425 -12.74 -2.42 -8.33
N LEU A 426 -13.71 -2.67 -7.43
CA LEU A 426 -13.47 -2.67 -5.99
C LEU A 426 -12.49 -3.78 -5.56
N ASN A 427 -12.58 -4.96 -6.18
CA ASN A 427 -11.62 -6.03 -5.95
C ASN A 427 -10.22 -5.65 -6.46
N GLY A 428 -10.13 -4.97 -7.61
CA GLY A 428 -8.88 -4.45 -8.13
C GLY A 428 -8.19 -3.48 -7.17
N LEU A 429 -8.94 -2.52 -6.63
CA LEU A 429 -8.44 -1.62 -5.58
C LEU A 429 -8.00 -2.41 -4.34
N ARG A 430 -8.83 -3.32 -3.83
CA ARG A 430 -8.50 -4.13 -2.65
C ARG A 430 -7.20 -4.92 -2.82
N LEU A 431 -7.00 -5.58 -3.96
CA LEU A 431 -5.80 -6.34 -4.28
C LEU A 431 -4.56 -5.43 -4.41
N ALA A 432 -4.73 -4.26 -5.02
CA ALA A 432 -3.67 -3.26 -5.10
C ALA A 432 -3.27 -2.78 -3.69
N SER A 433 -4.23 -2.32 -2.87
CA SER A 433 -3.96 -1.73 -1.55
C SER A 433 -3.40 -2.72 -0.53
N ARG A 434 -3.83 -3.98 -0.55
CA ARG A 434 -3.46 -4.98 0.47
C ARG A 434 -2.30 -5.86 0.04
N ASP A 435 -2.32 -6.29 -1.22
CA ASP A 435 -1.43 -7.34 -1.73
C ASP A 435 -0.41 -6.80 -2.73
N LYS A 436 -0.41 -5.48 -2.99
CA LYS A 436 0.47 -4.82 -3.98
C LYS A 436 0.31 -5.41 -5.39
N ASN A 437 -0.87 -5.96 -5.65
CA ASN A 437 -1.21 -6.58 -6.92
C ASN A 437 -2.08 -5.63 -7.75
N PHE A 438 -1.40 -4.88 -8.63
CA PHE A 438 -2.03 -3.83 -9.44
C PHE A 438 -2.71 -4.33 -10.70
N LYS A 439 -2.55 -5.61 -11.06
CA LYS A 439 -3.03 -6.15 -12.34
C LYS A 439 -4.53 -5.96 -12.55
N THR A 440 -5.33 -6.40 -11.58
CA THR A 440 -6.78 -6.32 -11.69
C THR A 440 -7.25 -4.87 -11.74
N TYR A 441 -6.64 -3.99 -10.95
CA TYR A 441 -6.92 -2.55 -10.97
C TYR A 441 -6.67 -1.94 -12.36
N VAL A 442 -5.47 -2.08 -12.90
CA VAL A 442 -5.08 -1.50 -14.19
C VAL A 442 -5.90 -2.11 -15.34
N LYS A 443 -6.09 -3.43 -15.33
CA LYS A 443 -6.87 -4.14 -16.35
C LYS A 443 -8.33 -3.65 -16.39
N VAL A 444 -8.97 -3.50 -15.24
CA VAL A 444 -10.37 -3.04 -15.19
C VAL A 444 -10.49 -1.60 -15.71
N MET A 445 -9.54 -0.73 -15.38
CA MET A 445 -9.53 0.65 -15.89
C MET A 445 -9.33 0.72 -17.40
N ASP A 446 -8.43 -0.11 -17.96
CA ASP A 446 -8.22 -0.20 -19.42
C ASP A 446 -9.47 -0.74 -20.14
N GLN A 447 -10.10 -1.78 -19.58
CA GLN A 447 -11.35 -2.33 -20.11
C GLN A 447 -12.49 -1.31 -20.06
N ALA A 448 -12.62 -0.56 -18.96
CA ALA A 448 -13.60 0.50 -18.81
C ALA A 448 -13.37 1.63 -19.84
N GLN A 449 -12.12 2.08 -20.03
CA GLN A 449 -11.80 3.08 -21.05
C GLN A 449 -12.12 2.60 -22.47
N ALA A 450 -11.72 1.37 -22.78
CA ALA A 450 -11.97 0.77 -24.09
C ALA A 450 -13.47 0.66 -24.37
N TYR A 451 -14.26 0.31 -23.35
CA TYR A 451 -15.71 0.25 -23.45
C TYR A 451 -16.31 1.64 -23.70
N THR A 452 -15.92 2.65 -22.91
CA THR A 452 -16.33 4.05 -23.14
C THR A 452 -16.00 4.51 -24.56
N ALA A 453 -14.80 4.22 -25.05
CA ALA A 453 -14.37 4.60 -26.41
C ALA A 453 -15.14 3.87 -27.52
N SER A 454 -15.81 2.75 -27.22
CA SER A 454 -16.61 1.99 -28.19
C SER A 454 -18.03 2.52 -28.39
N ILE A 455 -18.48 3.44 -27.55
CA ILE A 455 -19.85 3.99 -27.56
C ILE A 455 -19.91 5.24 -28.45
N ASN A 456 -20.94 5.34 -29.30
CA ASN A 456 -21.23 6.57 -30.03
C ASN A 456 -21.93 7.57 -29.10
N TRP A 457 -21.17 8.49 -28.53
CA TRP A 457 -21.71 9.49 -27.60
C TRP A 457 -22.46 10.64 -28.28
N LYS A 458 -22.44 10.75 -29.61
CA LYS A 458 -23.07 11.88 -30.33
C LYS A 458 -24.59 11.89 -30.19
N ASP A 459 -25.20 10.71 -30.19
CA ASP A 459 -26.62 10.50 -29.98
C ASP A 459 -26.86 9.85 -28.61
N TYR A 460 -27.78 10.43 -27.84
CA TYR A 460 -28.05 9.95 -26.49
C TYR A 460 -28.77 8.60 -26.49
N GLY A 461 -29.70 8.40 -27.42
CA GLY A 461 -30.46 7.16 -27.57
C GLY A 461 -29.57 6.00 -27.99
N GLU A 462 -28.71 6.20 -28.99
CA GLU A 462 -27.74 5.17 -29.40
C GLU A 462 -26.78 4.79 -28.26
N ALA A 463 -26.33 5.77 -27.47
CA ALA A 463 -25.48 5.52 -26.31
C ALA A 463 -26.23 4.68 -25.24
N ARG A 464 -27.49 5.02 -24.97
CA ARG A 464 -28.35 4.28 -24.03
C ARG A 464 -28.60 2.85 -24.50
N ASP A 465 -29.04 2.68 -25.74
CA ASP A 465 -29.31 1.37 -26.33
C ASP A 465 -28.09 0.45 -26.27
N LYS A 466 -26.90 1.01 -26.53
CA LYS A 466 -25.65 0.26 -26.40
C LYS A 466 -25.34 -0.15 -24.96
N ILE A 467 -25.49 0.76 -24.00
CA ILE A 467 -25.24 0.49 -22.58
C ILE A 467 -26.18 -0.61 -22.06
N GLU A 468 -27.47 -0.54 -22.41
CA GLU A 468 -28.47 -1.51 -21.99
C GLU A 468 -28.29 -2.87 -22.68
N SER A 469 -28.04 -2.88 -24.01
CA SER A 469 -27.84 -4.13 -24.77
C SER A 469 -26.53 -4.86 -24.41
N ASP A 470 -25.49 -4.13 -24.00
CA ASP A 470 -24.25 -4.70 -23.49
C ASP A 470 -24.35 -5.13 -22.01
N HIS A 471 -25.48 -4.89 -21.35
CA HIS A 471 -25.71 -5.12 -19.92
C HIS A 471 -24.74 -4.36 -19.01
N ALA A 472 -24.26 -3.19 -19.45
CA ALA A 472 -23.32 -2.38 -18.67
C ALA A 472 -23.97 -1.80 -17.41
N ASN A 473 -25.26 -1.47 -17.46
CA ASN A 473 -26.05 -1.00 -16.32
C ASN A 473 -26.57 -2.12 -15.41
N SER A 474 -26.44 -3.39 -15.80
CA SER A 474 -26.91 -4.53 -15.01
C SER A 474 -25.98 -4.84 -13.83
N THR A 475 -26.50 -5.58 -12.85
CA THR A 475 -25.70 -6.11 -11.74
C THR A 475 -24.65 -7.10 -12.24
N ALA A 476 -23.61 -7.34 -11.42
CA ALA A 476 -22.53 -8.26 -11.75
C ALA A 476 -23.03 -9.68 -12.06
N ASP A 477 -24.00 -10.19 -11.30
CA ASP A 477 -24.53 -11.54 -11.44
C ASP A 477 -25.26 -11.76 -12.78
N GLU A 478 -25.87 -10.71 -13.31
CA GLU A 478 -26.68 -10.76 -14.54
C GLU A 478 -25.86 -10.42 -15.79
N GLY A 479 -25.00 -9.41 -15.71
CA GLY A 479 -24.37 -8.79 -16.88
C GLY A 479 -22.98 -9.32 -17.24
N ILE A 480 -22.21 -9.86 -16.28
CA ILE A 480 -20.78 -10.17 -16.49
C ILE A 480 -20.51 -11.10 -17.70
N PRO A 481 -21.27 -12.19 -17.92
CA PRO A 481 -21.00 -13.07 -19.05
C PRO A 481 -21.16 -12.39 -20.41
N LEU A 482 -22.15 -11.50 -20.56
CA LEU A 482 -22.42 -10.77 -21.79
C LEU A 482 -21.41 -9.63 -21.96
N PHE A 483 -21.20 -8.82 -20.92
CA PHE A 483 -20.25 -7.73 -20.95
C PHE A 483 -18.82 -8.21 -21.26
N ASN A 484 -18.40 -9.35 -20.72
CA ASN A 484 -17.10 -9.96 -21.05
C ASN A 484 -16.96 -10.39 -22.52
N ARG A 485 -18.06 -10.71 -23.22
CA ARG A 485 -18.01 -10.99 -24.67
C ARG A 485 -17.70 -9.71 -25.44
N ILE A 486 -18.31 -8.59 -25.04
CA ILE A 486 -18.02 -7.28 -25.62
C ILE A 486 -16.57 -6.89 -25.38
N LEU A 487 -16.08 -7.02 -24.14
CA LEU A 487 -14.68 -6.68 -23.84
C LEU A 487 -13.65 -7.47 -24.66
N ARG A 488 -13.96 -8.70 -25.09
CA ARG A 488 -13.07 -9.51 -25.94
C ARG A 488 -12.97 -9.01 -27.38
N THR A 489 -13.92 -8.21 -27.85
CA THR A 489 -13.88 -7.63 -29.21
C THR A 489 -13.14 -6.30 -29.23
N LEU A 490 -12.83 -5.72 -28.07
CA LEU A 490 -12.17 -4.43 -27.95
C LEU A 490 -10.66 -4.56 -27.97
N LYS A 491 -9.98 -3.53 -28.48
CA LYS A 491 -8.52 -3.42 -28.40
C LYS A 491 -8.11 -2.94 -27.00
N LEU A 492 -7.43 -3.81 -26.27
CA LEU A 492 -6.96 -3.58 -24.90
C LEU A 492 -5.43 -3.37 -24.86
N SER A 493 -4.97 -2.67 -23.83
CA SER A 493 -3.54 -2.47 -23.55
C SER A 493 -2.86 -3.80 -23.19
N ASP A 494 -1.53 -3.88 -23.35
CA ASP A 494 -0.76 -5.02 -22.84
C ASP A 494 -0.46 -4.81 -21.35
N ILE A 495 -1.21 -5.51 -20.50
CA ILE A 495 -1.13 -5.39 -19.05
C ILE A 495 -0.29 -6.54 -18.48
N ALA A 496 0.81 -6.18 -17.83
CA ALA A 496 1.77 -7.13 -17.26
C ALA A 496 1.11 -8.19 -16.36
N SER A 497 1.57 -9.44 -16.51
CA SER A 497 0.99 -10.62 -15.86
C SER A 497 1.09 -10.63 -14.34
#